data_AF-A0A1H3KQR5-F1
#
_entry.id   AF-A0A1H3KQR5-F1
#
_cell.length_a   1.000
_cell.length_b   1.000
_cell.length_c   1.000
_cell.angle_alpha   90.00
_cell.angle_beta   90.00
_cell.angle_gamma   90.00
#
_symmetry.space_group_name_H-M   'P 1'
#
loop_
_entity.id
_entity.type
_entity.pdbx_description
1 polymer ?
#
loop_
_entity_poly.entity_id
_entity_poly.type
_entity_poly.pdbx_seq_one_letter_code
_entity_poly.pdbx_strand_id
1 'polypeptide(L)'
;MSVFPHVTAEYKKEYMFKGKDGFALTLNPEKFHHFCEGENGDISWKWIHLPMKAEGKQLNKLLLANNSEKSVNIDVLVRYEIFSDHNIPLVYFSPTREAIVLYDGSEYRIFGGISSHGNGDRFSTIPVNVEQWKKSSAFHFQPLSKQSKGWSLEFQLHLKQGAASYLYEWEFKGGELQEIEEMHTQYQRLLGNGELIY
;
A
#
# COMPACT_ATOMS: atom_id res chain seq x y z
N MET A 1 -26.12 -22.16 15.60
CA MET A 1 -24.95 -21.52 16.21
C MET A 1 -23.72 -22.23 15.68
N SER A 2 -22.99 -21.64 14.73
CA SER A 2 -21.74 -22.22 14.23
C SER A 2 -20.60 -21.72 15.13
N VAL A 3 -19.84 -22.66 15.68
CA VAL A 3 -18.68 -22.43 16.55
C VAL A 3 -17.46 -22.62 15.67
N PHE A 4 -17.25 -21.72 14.71
CA PHE A 4 -15.97 -21.63 14.04
C PHE A 4 -15.19 -20.48 14.67
N PRO A 5 -13.95 -20.70 15.12
CA PRO A 5 -13.14 -19.62 15.66
C PRO A 5 -12.98 -18.55 14.57
N HIS A 6 -13.34 -17.31 14.91
CA HIS A 6 -13.12 -16.14 14.08
C HIS A 6 -11.60 -15.90 14.01
N VAL A 7 -10.93 -16.55 13.06
CA VAL A 7 -9.50 -16.37 12.85
C VAL A 7 -9.31 -15.44 11.67
N THR A 8 -8.98 -14.20 11.98
CA THR A 8 -8.70 -13.17 10.97
C THR A 8 -7.33 -13.39 10.33
N ALA A 9 -7.21 -13.15 9.03
CA ALA A 9 -5.93 -13.31 8.33
C ALA A 9 -4.88 -12.31 8.87
N GLU A 10 -3.77 -12.84 9.42
CA GLU A 10 -2.60 -12.06 9.83
C GLU A 10 -1.60 -11.95 8.69
N TYR A 11 -1.09 -10.74 8.46
CA TYR A 11 -0.18 -10.46 7.36
C TYR A 11 0.94 -9.49 7.78
N LYS A 12 2.07 -9.53 7.05
CA LYS A 12 3.13 -8.53 7.07
C LYS A 12 2.79 -7.41 6.13
N LYS A 13 3.11 -6.17 6.49
CA LYS A 13 3.20 -5.06 5.55
C LYS A 13 4.66 -4.66 5.35
N GLU A 14 5.07 -4.50 4.10
CA GLU A 14 6.41 -4.06 3.72
C GLU A 14 6.30 -2.95 2.66
N TYR A 15 7.15 -1.94 2.75
CA TYR A 15 7.32 -0.94 1.70
C TYR A 15 8.62 -1.23 0.97
N MET A 16 8.59 -1.18 -0.35
CA MET A 16 9.78 -1.34 -1.17
C MET A 16 9.88 -0.20 -2.16
N PHE A 17 11.09 0.27 -2.39
CA PHE A 17 11.38 1.36 -3.30
C PHE A 17 12.37 0.83 -4.31
N LYS A 18 12.16 1.14 -5.59
CA LYS A 18 13.21 0.98 -6.59
C LYS A 18 13.33 2.22 -7.45
N GLY A 19 14.56 2.66 -7.68
CA GLY A 19 14.86 3.66 -8.70
C GLY A 19 15.19 2.96 -10.02
N LYS A 20 14.95 3.65 -11.14
CA LYS A 20 15.41 3.17 -12.47
C LYS A 20 16.92 3.02 -12.57
N ASP A 21 17.66 3.73 -11.73
CA ASP A 21 19.13 3.66 -11.64
C ASP A 21 19.62 2.42 -10.86
N GLY A 22 18.71 1.50 -10.50
CA GLY A 22 19.04 0.17 -9.98
C GLY A 22 19.13 0.05 -8.47
N PHE A 23 18.91 1.13 -7.70
CA PHE A 23 18.79 1.02 -6.26
C PHE A 23 17.46 0.36 -5.88
N ALA A 24 17.49 -0.47 -4.83
CA ALA A 24 16.29 -1.03 -4.21
C ALA A 24 16.42 -0.98 -2.69
N LEU A 25 15.38 -0.53 -2.01
CA LEU A 25 15.31 -0.43 -0.56
C LEU A 25 14.05 -1.11 -0.05
N THR A 26 14.16 -1.79 1.10
CA THR A 26 13.02 -2.35 1.83
C THR A 26 12.87 -1.64 3.16
N LEU A 27 11.67 -1.18 3.47
CA LEU A 27 11.27 -0.61 4.74
C LEU A 27 10.21 -1.53 5.37
N ASN A 28 10.51 -1.98 6.59
CA ASN A 28 9.63 -2.83 7.38
C ASN A 28 9.21 -2.07 8.64
N PRO A 29 8.18 -1.20 8.57
CA PRO A 29 7.71 -0.53 9.76
C PRO A 29 7.05 -1.57 10.67
N GLU A 30 7.59 -1.76 11.86
CA GLU A 30 7.00 -2.63 12.86
C GLU A 30 5.67 -2.06 13.36
N LYS A 31 4.79 -2.94 13.86
CA LYS A 31 3.43 -2.60 14.31
C LYS A 31 3.38 -1.47 15.35
N PHE A 32 4.46 -1.24 16.09
CA PHE A 32 4.55 -0.23 17.14
C PHE A 32 5.38 1.01 16.75
N HIS A 33 5.93 1.03 15.54
CA HIS A 33 6.61 2.23 15.05
C HIS A 33 5.57 3.24 14.58
N HIS A 34 5.62 4.44 15.15
CA HIS A 34 4.84 5.58 14.66
C HIS A 34 5.59 6.37 13.58
N PHE A 35 6.89 6.14 13.46
CA PHE A 35 7.79 6.90 12.62
C PHE A 35 9.01 6.08 12.24
N CYS A 36 9.47 6.21 10.99
CA CYS A 36 10.75 5.71 10.53
C CYS A 36 11.29 6.64 9.43
N GLU A 37 12.58 6.98 9.46
CA GLU A 37 13.22 7.75 8.40
C GLU A 37 14.55 7.12 8.00
N GLY A 38 15.03 7.48 6.82
CA GLY A 38 16.33 7.06 6.34
C GLY A 38 16.70 7.70 5.01
N GLU A 39 17.90 7.38 4.55
CA GLU A 39 18.46 7.85 3.29
C GLU A 39 19.27 6.74 2.60
N ASN A 40 19.30 6.78 1.27
CA ASN A 40 20.11 5.89 0.45
C ASN A 40 20.53 6.63 -0.82
N GLY A 41 21.81 7.01 -0.89
CA GLY A 41 22.32 7.90 -1.93
C GLY A 41 21.57 9.23 -1.91
N ASP A 42 21.02 9.59 -3.05
CA ASP A 42 20.31 10.86 -3.22
C ASP A 42 18.83 10.82 -2.83
N ILE A 43 18.32 9.71 -2.32
CA ILE A 43 16.91 9.59 -1.91
C ILE A 43 16.82 9.50 -0.40
N SER A 44 15.97 10.35 0.18
CA SER A 44 15.59 10.29 1.59
C SER A 44 14.10 9.99 1.73
N TRP A 45 13.72 9.31 2.81
CA TRP A 45 12.33 8.96 3.07
C TRP A 45 11.95 9.19 4.53
N LYS A 46 10.66 9.46 4.75
CA LYS A 46 10.03 9.45 6.06
C LYS A 46 8.70 8.72 5.98
N TRP A 47 8.54 7.69 6.79
CA TRP A 47 7.31 6.97 6.99
C TRP A 47 6.70 7.35 8.33
N ILE A 48 5.40 7.64 8.33
CA ILE A 48 4.67 8.16 9.50
C ILE A 48 3.36 7.39 9.60
N HIS A 49 3.12 6.75 10.75
CA HIS A 49 1.81 6.24 11.11
C HIS A 49 0.95 7.39 11.65
N LEU A 50 -0.13 7.73 10.95
CA LEU A 50 -1.00 8.83 11.35
C LEU A 50 -2.06 8.34 12.35
N PRO A 51 -2.31 9.08 13.45
CA PRO A 51 -3.25 8.66 14.47
C PRO A 51 -4.68 8.64 13.92
N MET A 52 -5.40 7.56 14.21
CA MET A 52 -6.78 7.34 13.78
C MET A 52 -7.65 7.10 15.01
N LYS A 53 -8.82 7.77 15.07
CA LYS A 53 -9.71 7.69 16.25
C LYS A 53 -10.52 6.39 16.37
N ALA A 54 -10.62 5.62 15.27
CA ALA A 54 -11.49 4.47 15.18
C ALA A 54 -10.68 3.18 15.01
N GLU A 55 -11.10 2.14 15.72
CA GLU A 55 -10.57 0.78 15.57
C GLU A 55 -10.75 0.28 14.14
N GLY A 56 -9.82 -0.57 13.67
CA GLY A 56 -9.88 -1.15 12.33
C GLY A 56 -9.53 -0.17 11.20
N LYS A 57 -9.02 1.03 11.52
CA LYS A 57 -8.55 1.99 10.51
C LYS A 57 -7.07 2.28 10.68
N GLN A 58 -6.33 2.21 9.59
CA GLN A 58 -4.93 2.63 9.54
C GLN A 58 -4.73 3.65 8.43
N LEU A 59 -3.89 4.65 8.70
CA LEU A 59 -3.45 5.62 7.71
C LEU A 59 -1.95 5.84 7.90
N ASN A 60 -1.20 5.70 6.81
CA ASN A 60 0.24 5.91 6.80
C ASN A 60 0.59 6.93 5.74
N LYS A 61 1.56 7.80 6.05
CA LYS A 61 2.13 8.77 5.13
C LYS A 61 3.58 8.40 4.88
N LEU A 62 3.95 8.30 3.62
CA LEU A 62 5.31 8.14 3.15
C LEU A 62 5.70 9.41 2.41
N LEU A 63 6.76 10.06 2.87
CA LEU A 63 7.42 11.18 2.22
C LEU A 63 8.68 10.65 1.54
N LEU A 64 8.92 11.09 0.32
CA LEU A 64 10.13 10.78 -0.45
C LEU A 64 10.71 12.09 -0.97
N ALA A 65 12.00 12.32 -0.75
CA ALA A 65 12.72 13.49 -1.22
C ALA A 65 13.88 13.07 -2.11
N ASN A 66 14.00 13.75 -3.26
CA ASN A 66 15.10 13.61 -4.19
C ASN A 66 16.12 14.73 -3.95
N ASN A 67 17.24 14.36 -3.36
CA ASN A 67 18.37 15.22 -3.05
C ASN A 67 19.39 15.28 -4.20
N SER A 68 19.16 14.58 -5.32
CA SER A 68 20.07 14.58 -6.48
C SER A 68 19.93 15.85 -7.31
N GLU A 69 20.90 16.08 -8.18
CA GLU A 69 20.87 17.14 -9.19
C GLU A 69 20.01 16.79 -10.42
N LYS A 70 19.39 15.61 -10.46
CA LYS A 70 18.59 15.13 -11.60
C LYS A 70 17.19 14.75 -11.16
N SER A 71 16.28 14.58 -12.11
CA SER A 71 14.96 14.02 -11.80
C SER A 71 15.05 12.49 -11.68
N VAL A 72 14.33 11.91 -10.73
CA VAL A 72 14.35 10.47 -10.45
C VAL A 72 12.93 9.90 -10.57
N ASN A 73 12.81 8.71 -11.17
CA ASN A 73 11.58 7.94 -11.14
C ASN A 73 11.71 6.84 -10.08
N ILE A 74 10.77 6.79 -9.15
CA ILE A 74 10.73 5.80 -8.07
C ILE A 74 9.44 5.02 -8.19
N ASP A 75 9.55 3.70 -8.26
CA ASP A 75 8.42 2.80 -8.06
C ASP A 75 8.36 2.40 -6.58
N VAL A 76 7.21 2.61 -5.96
CA VAL A 76 6.94 2.25 -4.56
C VAL A 76 5.98 1.08 -4.53
N LEU A 77 6.41 -0.05 -3.99
CA LEU A 77 5.59 -1.24 -3.76
C LEU A 77 5.18 -1.31 -2.29
N VAL A 78 3.88 -1.33 -2.02
CA VAL A 78 3.33 -1.71 -0.71
C VAL A 78 2.90 -3.17 -0.82
N ARG A 79 3.58 -4.06 -0.09
CA ARG A 79 3.43 -5.50 -0.15
C ARG A 79 2.80 -6.03 1.14
N TYR A 80 1.84 -6.92 0.99
CA TYR A 80 1.16 -7.62 2.07
C TYR A 80 1.36 -9.12 1.89
N GLU A 81 1.86 -9.80 2.91
CA GLU A 81 2.14 -11.25 2.86
C GLU A 81 1.58 -11.94 4.09
N ILE A 82 0.78 -12.99 3.88
CA ILE A 82 0.16 -13.75 4.96
C ILE A 82 1.22 -14.64 5.61
N PHE A 83 1.26 -14.60 6.94
CA PHE A 83 2.17 -15.44 7.73
C PHE A 83 1.58 -16.79 8.13
N SER A 84 0.25 -16.91 8.10
CA SER A 84 -0.47 -18.11 8.50
C SER A 84 -0.73 -19.03 7.31
N ASP A 85 -0.43 -20.32 7.46
CA ASP A 85 -0.84 -21.36 6.49
C ASP A 85 -2.31 -21.75 6.63
N HIS A 86 -3.00 -21.21 7.64
CA HIS A 86 -4.43 -21.37 7.87
C HIS A 86 -5.15 -20.05 7.57
N ASN A 87 -6.34 -20.12 6.96
CA ASN A 87 -7.19 -18.96 6.59
C ASN A 87 -6.61 -18.08 5.49
N ILE A 88 -6.48 -18.67 4.29
CA ILE A 88 -6.05 -17.94 3.11
C ILE A 88 -7.29 -17.23 2.49
N PRO A 89 -7.33 -15.89 2.48
CA PRO A 89 -8.49 -15.10 2.12
C PRO A 89 -8.73 -15.08 0.60
N LEU A 90 -9.93 -14.65 0.24
CA LEU A 90 -10.26 -14.17 -1.09
C LEU A 90 -9.69 -12.75 -1.23
N VAL A 91 -8.98 -12.50 -2.33
CA VAL A 91 -8.46 -11.15 -2.63
C VAL A 91 -8.85 -10.77 -4.04
N TYR A 92 -9.42 -9.58 -4.20
CA TYR A 92 -9.83 -9.06 -5.50
C TYR A 92 -9.51 -7.58 -5.62
N PHE A 93 -9.33 -7.12 -6.86
CA PHE A 93 -9.27 -5.71 -7.17
C PHE A 93 -10.67 -5.21 -7.50
N SER A 94 -11.09 -4.11 -6.88
CA SER A 94 -12.34 -3.41 -7.19
C SER A 94 -12.06 -2.28 -8.19
N PRO A 95 -12.41 -2.42 -9.49
CA PRO A 95 -12.12 -1.38 -10.48
C PRO A 95 -12.86 -0.08 -10.22
N THR A 96 -14.05 -0.15 -9.62
CA THR A 96 -14.85 1.03 -9.28
C THR A 96 -14.31 1.81 -8.09
N ARG A 97 -13.46 1.17 -7.27
CA ARG A 97 -12.82 1.81 -6.11
C ARG A 97 -11.34 2.08 -6.34
N GLU A 98 -10.73 1.45 -7.34
CA GLU A 98 -9.27 1.44 -7.53
C GLU A 98 -8.53 0.99 -6.25
N ALA A 99 -9.00 -0.14 -5.71
CA ALA A 99 -8.58 -0.65 -4.41
C ALA A 99 -8.50 -2.18 -4.37
N ILE A 100 -7.69 -2.72 -3.47
CA ILE A 100 -7.70 -4.15 -3.14
C ILE A 100 -8.72 -4.39 -2.04
N VAL A 101 -9.58 -5.39 -2.23
CA VAL A 101 -10.50 -5.89 -1.22
C VAL A 101 -10.13 -7.32 -0.87
N LEU A 102 -10.13 -7.58 0.43
CA LEU A 102 -9.89 -8.88 1.03
C LEU A 102 -11.14 -9.33 1.79
N TYR A 103 -11.44 -10.63 1.72
CA TYR A 103 -12.42 -11.28 2.57
C TYR A 103 -11.84 -12.58 3.14
N ASP A 104 -11.77 -12.68 4.46
CA ASP A 104 -11.18 -13.85 5.16
C ASP A 104 -12.20 -14.88 5.64
N GLY A 105 -13.48 -14.71 5.28
CA GLY A 105 -14.57 -15.56 5.76
C GLY A 105 -15.32 -14.98 6.97
N SER A 106 -14.80 -13.91 7.57
CA SER A 106 -15.46 -13.21 8.67
C SER A 106 -15.65 -11.72 8.41
N GLU A 107 -14.63 -11.07 7.86
CA GLU A 107 -14.59 -9.62 7.70
C GLU A 107 -14.03 -9.22 6.36
N TYR A 108 -14.37 -8.00 5.95
CA TYR A 108 -13.80 -7.35 4.80
C TYR A 108 -12.70 -6.40 5.22
N ARG A 109 -11.66 -6.33 4.39
CA ARG A 109 -10.65 -5.27 4.46
C ARG A 109 -10.49 -4.63 3.09
N ILE A 110 -10.31 -3.31 3.06
CA ILE A 110 -10.02 -2.56 1.84
C ILE A 110 -8.71 -1.80 2.01
N PHE A 111 -7.86 -1.93 1.01
CA PHE A 111 -6.54 -1.30 0.93
C PHE A 111 -6.56 -0.31 -0.21
N GLY A 112 -6.28 0.94 0.11
CA GLY A 112 -6.22 2.03 -0.85
C GLY A 112 -5.00 2.89 -0.62
N GLY A 113 -4.71 3.73 -1.59
CA GLY A 113 -3.68 4.73 -1.43
C GLY A 113 -3.74 5.76 -2.54
N ILE A 114 -3.14 6.90 -2.27
CA ILE A 114 -3.03 8.01 -3.20
C ILE A 114 -1.69 8.70 -3.03
N SER A 115 -1.05 9.00 -4.15
CA SER A 115 0.17 9.77 -4.22
C SER A 115 -0.10 11.20 -4.68
N SER A 116 0.93 12.03 -4.59
CA SER A 116 0.93 13.37 -5.21
C SER A 116 0.68 13.37 -6.73
N HIS A 117 0.77 12.21 -7.40
CA HIS A 117 0.57 12.05 -8.84
C HIS A 117 -0.75 11.34 -9.19
N GLY A 118 -1.56 10.96 -8.20
CA GLY A 118 -2.82 10.22 -8.40
C GLY A 118 -2.91 8.94 -7.57
N ASN A 119 -3.95 8.15 -7.83
CA ASN A 119 -4.22 6.88 -7.14
C ASN A 119 -3.12 5.83 -7.39
N GLY A 120 -3.20 4.69 -6.70
CA GLY A 120 -2.35 3.54 -7.03
C GLY A 120 -2.54 3.13 -8.49
N ASP A 121 -1.46 3.06 -9.24
CA ASP A 121 -1.53 2.85 -10.69
C ASP A 121 -1.65 1.36 -11.04
N ARG A 122 -1.20 0.49 -10.12
CA ARG A 122 -1.03 -0.94 -10.36
C ARG A 122 -1.27 -1.78 -9.12
N PHE A 123 -1.89 -2.93 -9.33
CA PHE A 123 -2.38 -3.81 -8.27
C PHE A 123 -2.08 -5.28 -8.58
N SER A 124 -1.76 -6.05 -7.54
CA SER A 124 -1.61 -7.50 -7.61
C SER A 124 -2.46 -8.15 -6.52
N THR A 125 -3.32 -9.09 -6.89
CA THR A 125 -4.08 -9.91 -5.93
C THR A 125 -3.32 -11.17 -5.52
N ILE A 126 -2.08 -11.37 -5.98
CA ILE A 126 -1.21 -12.50 -5.65
C ILE A 126 0.13 -12.03 -5.06
N PRO A 127 0.87 -12.89 -4.34
CA PRO A 127 2.20 -12.57 -3.86
C PRO A 127 3.12 -12.11 -4.99
N VAL A 128 3.75 -10.95 -4.82
CA VAL A 128 4.75 -10.43 -5.76
C VAL A 128 6.12 -11.02 -5.41
N ASN A 129 6.79 -11.61 -6.39
CA ASN A 129 8.20 -11.98 -6.29
C ASN A 129 9.06 -10.70 -6.35
N VAL A 130 9.62 -10.33 -5.21
CA VAL A 130 10.42 -9.11 -5.04
C VAL A 130 11.63 -9.07 -5.96
N GLU A 131 12.35 -10.18 -6.10
CA GLU A 131 13.57 -10.22 -6.92
C GLU A 131 13.26 -10.08 -8.41
N GLN A 132 12.11 -10.58 -8.84
CA GLN A 132 11.59 -10.34 -10.18
C GLN A 132 11.12 -8.89 -10.34
N TRP A 133 10.38 -8.36 -9.37
CA TRP A 133 9.88 -6.98 -9.40
C TRP A 133 11.00 -5.94 -9.46
N LYS A 134 12.11 -6.15 -8.74
CA LYS A 134 13.30 -5.27 -8.80
C LYS A 134 13.89 -5.20 -10.22
N LYS A 135 13.74 -6.26 -11.02
CA LYS A 135 14.30 -6.39 -12.38
C LYS A 135 13.30 -6.04 -13.48
N SER A 136 12.00 -6.06 -13.19
CA SER A 136 10.94 -5.79 -14.17
C SER A 136 10.40 -4.36 -14.05
N SER A 137 9.76 -3.88 -15.12
CA SER A 137 9.15 -2.55 -15.17
C SER A 137 7.73 -2.48 -14.57
N ALA A 138 7.08 -3.63 -14.33
CA ALA A 138 5.73 -3.76 -13.79
C ALA A 138 5.42 -5.21 -13.38
N PHE A 139 4.45 -5.44 -12.48
CA PHE A 139 3.78 -6.74 -12.36
C PHE A 139 2.48 -6.78 -13.18
N HIS A 140 2.09 -7.98 -13.60
CA HIS A 140 0.89 -8.20 -14.39
C HIS A 140 -0.34 -8.02 -13.50
N PHE A 141 -1.32 -7.25 -13.98
CA PHE A 141 -2.59 -7.08 -13.32
C PHE A 141 -3.32 -8.43 -13.23
N GLN A 142 -3.70 -8.83 -12.02
CA GLN A 142 -4.56 -9.98 -11.78
C GLN A 142 -5.80 -9.49 -11.00
N PRO A 143 -7.02 -9.62 -11.56
CA PRO A 143 -8.20 -8.99 -10.97
C PRO A 143 -8.74 -9.73 -9.74
N LEU A 144 -8.48 -11.04 -9.63
CA LEU A 144 -9.04 -11.91 -8.60
C LEU A 144 -8.10 -13.08 -8.31
N SER A 145 -7.94 -13.39 -7.03
CA SER A 145 -7.28 -14.60 -6.56
C SER A 145 -8.08 -15.24 -5.43
N LYS A 146 -8.43 -16.51 -5.61
CA LYS A 146 -8.99 -17.35 -4.53
C LYS A 146 -7.82 -17.92 -3.75
N GLN A 147 -7.85 -17.78 -2.42
CA GLN A 147 -6.77 -18.24 -1.54
C GLN A 147 -5.43 -17.56 -1.87
N SER A 148 -5.41 -16.23 -1.77
CA SER A 148 -4.17 -15.49 -1.95
C SER A 148 -3.34 -15.40 -0.68
N LYS A 149 -2.07 -15.81 -0.74
CA LYS A 149 -1.10 -15.61 0.35
C LYS A 149 -0.50 -14.19 0.40
N GLY A 150 -0.93 -13.28 -0.47
CA GLY A 150 -0.40 -11.92 -0.49
C GLY A 150 -0.94 -11.04 -1.61
N TRP A 151 -0.78 -9.74 -1.45
CA TRP A 151 -1.23 -8.74 -2.42
C TRP A 151 -0.34 -7.50 -2.37
N SER A 152 -0.46 -6.65 -3.38
CA SER A 152 0.37 -5.46 -3.49
C SER A 152 -0.30 -4.31 -4.22
N LEU A 153 0.11 -3.09 -3.83
CA LEU A 153 -0.17 -1.84 -4.53
C LEU A 153 1.17 -1.24 -5.00
N GLU A 154 1.27 -0.80 -6.25
CA GLU A 154 2.43 -0.06 -6.78
C GLU A 154 2.04 1.35 -7.19
N PHE A 155 2.89 2.30 -6.81
CA PHE A 155 2.77 3.72 -7.10
C PHE A 155 4.01 4.16 -7.88
N GLN A 156 3.82 4.87 -8.99
CA GLN A 156 4.92 5.43 -9.76
C GLN A 156 5.07 6.92 -9.47
N LEU A 157 6.23 7.32 -8.93
CA LEU A 157 6.49 8.69 -8.54
C LEU A 157 7.58 9.31 -9.42
N HIS A 158 7.30 10.51 -9.91
CA HIS A 158 8.29 11.33 -10.60
C HIS A 158 8.76 12.46 -9.68
N LEU A 159 10.00 12.38 -9.21
CA LEU A 159 10.60 13.39 -8.34
C LEU A 159 11.50 14.30 -9.16
N LYS A 160 11.14 15.58 -9.27
CA LYS A 160 12.02 16.61 -9.84
C LYS A 160 13.27 16.78 -8.97
N GLN A 161 14.29 17.44 -9.52
CA GLN A 161 15.50 17.83 -8.80
C GLN A 161 15.15 18.61 -7.52
N GLY A 162 15.69 18.20 -6.37
CA GLY A 162 15.47 18.86 -5.08
C GLY A 162 14.03 18.81 -4.56
N ALA A 163 13.14 18.06 -5.22
CA ALA A 163 11.72 18.02 -4.90
C ALA A 163 11.37 16.85 -3.98
N ALA A 164 10.26 17.01 -3.27
CA ALA A 164 9.65 15.96 -2.47
C ALA A 164 8.29 15.56 -3.03
N SER A 165 7.91 14.32 -2.77
CA SER A 165 6.61 13.74 -3.07
C SER A 165 6.09 13.01 -1.83
N TYR A 166 4.82 12.63 -1.88
CA TYR A 166 4.18 11.88 -0.82
C TYR A 166 3.27 10.79 -1.38
N LEU A 167 3.03 9.80 -0.53
CA LEU A 167 2.04 8.75 -0.67
C LEU A 167 1.28 8.66 0.66
N TYR A 168 -0.05 8.59 0.58
CA TYR A 168 -0.89 8.09 1.65
C TYR A 168 -1.36 6.67 1.32
N GLU A 169 -1.26 5.77 2.29
CA GLU A 169 -1.83 4.43 2.22
C GLU A 169 -2.75 4.23 3.41
N TRP A 170 -3.89 3.59 3.17
CA TRP A 170 -4.86 3.30 4.22
C TRP A 170 -5.41 1.88 4.12
N GLU A 171 -5.82 1.40 5.28
CA GLU A 171 -6.54 0.15 5.46
C GLU A 171 -7.80 0.44 6.27
N PHE A 172 -8.94 -0.09 5.80
CA PHE A 172 -10.16 -0.17 6.62
C PHE A 172 -10.60 -1.62 6.76
N LYS A 173 -11.02 -1.97 7.97
CA LYS A 173 -11.60 -3.26 8.34
C LYS A 173 -13.05 -3.04 8.77
N GLY A 174 -13.93 -3.94 8.36
CA GLY A 174 -15.35 -3.88 8.70
C GLY A 174 -16.07 -5.20 8.44
N GLY A 175 -17.23 -5.37 9.08
CA GLY A 175 -18.08 -6.54 8.86
C GLY A 175 -18.85 -6.49 7.54
N GLU A 176 -19.10 -5.28 7.04
CA GLU A 176 -19.87 -5.04 5.82
C GLU A 176 -19.01 -4.37 4.74
N LEU A 177 -19.05 -4.93 3.53
CA LEU A 177 -18.29 -4.39 2.39
C LEU A 177 -18.72 -2.95 2.05
N GLN A 178 -20.02 -2.66 2.13
CA GLN A 178 -20.52 -1.33 1.82
C GLN A 178 -19.91 -0.26 2.74
N GLU A 179 -19.82 -0.54 4.04
CA GLU A 179 -19.26 0.39 5.03
C GLU A 179 -17.82 0.76 4.67
N ILE A 180 -16.99 -0.24 4.38
CA ILE A 180 -15.58 0.01 4.07
C ILE A 180 -15.39 0.72 2.72
N GLU A 181 -16.28 0.49 1.74
CA GLU A 181 -16.28 1.20 0.47
C GLU A 181 -16.69 2.68 0.60
N GLU A 182 -17.65 2.97 1.47
CA GLU A 182 -18.06 4.34 1.79
C GLU A 182 -16.91 5.11 2.45
N MET A 183 -16.25 4.50 3.44
CA MET A 183 -15.05 5.08 4.08
C MET A 183 -13.91 5.30 3.09
N HIS A 184 -13.67 4.33 2.21
CA HIS A 184 -12.69 4.45 1.13
C HIS A 184 -12.96 5.65 0.24
N THR A 185 -14.20 5.81 -0.21
CA THR A 185 -14.60 6.94 -1.05
C THR A 185 -14.41 8.27 -0.33
N GLN A 186 -14.71 8.34 0.96
CA GLN A 186 -14.49 9.55 1.77
C GLN A 186 -13.01 9.91 1.85
N TYR A 187 -12.13 8.93 2.10
CA TYR A 187 -10.68 9.17 2.19
C TYR A 187 -10.07 9.58 0.85
N GLN A 188 -10.46 8.91 -0.24
CA GLN A 188 -10.02 9.32 -1.59
C GLN A 188 -10.38 10.77 -1.88
N ARG A 189 -11.59 11.21 -1.55
CA ARG A 189 -12.02 12.60 -1.77
C ARG A 189 -11.24 13.59 -0.90
N LEU A 190 -10.99 13.24 0.36
CA LEU A 190 -10.28 14.12 1.29
C LEU A 190 -8.80 14.28 0.92
N LEU A 191 -8.15 13.19 0.50
CA LEU A 191 -6.71 13.16 0.23
C LEU A 191 -6.37 13.42 -1.25
N GLY A 192 -7.31 13.19 -2.17
CA GLY A 192 -7.11 13.31 -3.63
C GLY A 192 -7.45 14.65 -4.25
N ASN A 193 -8.08 15.55 -3.52
CA ASN A 193 -8.22 16.96 -3.95
C ASN A 193 -6.94 17.79 -3.67
N GLY A 194 -5.81 17.13 -3.41
CA GLY A 194 -4.56 17.73 -3.00
C GLY A 194 -3.74 18.33 -4.15
N GLU A 195 -4.26 19.36 -4.84
CA GLU A 195 -3.39 20.38 -5.42
C GLU A 195 -2.75 21.18 -4.27
N LEU A 196 -1.74 20.59 -3.61
CA LEU A 196 -0.85 21.33 -2.74
C LEU A 196 0.17 22.04 -3.62
N ILE A 197 -0.22 23.21 -4.10
CA ILE A 197 0.68 24.22 -4.66
C ILE A 197 1.56 24.72 -3.50
N TYR A 198 2.85 24.37 -3.53
CA TYR A 198 3.91 25.12 -2.87
C TYR A 198 4.83 25.70 -3.94
#